data_AF-A0A2T3KJU4-F1
#
_entry.id   AF-A0A2T3KJU4-F1
#
_cell.length_a   1.000
_cell.length_b   1.000
_cell.length_c   1.000
_cell.angle_alpha   90.00
_cell.angle_beta   90.00
_cell.angle_gamma   90.00
#
_symmetry.space_group_name_H-M   'P 1'
#
loop_
_entity.id
_entity.type
_entity.pdbx_description
1 polymer ?
#
loop_
_entity_poly.entity_id
_entity_poly.type
_entity_poly.pdbx_seq_one_letter_code
_entity_poly.pdbx_strand_id
1 'polypeptide(L)'
;MEVETQAIVAAIESLQSNPIKDYILPMGGVFVSGLLGMGVAYYTVNRQEKTKLELHKVETINETLLHAQEVRARLISIKQNYVRNIDSDPVSRTLAIPPILLSEQRIEVHLSRLAFMVPDSSQGKVSKWQSIDYVSTIFSNYNYLLELWKKRNEIIIGLQPKLGHLFRVGLNFENLVTAIGVATLVQLADLTERVLVMTDDVLIEVSCFLVGFGSVAKSQVDKKVTRNLSKTIQVTLPDSSTYPLAVDMLSRVPELNFDAASQLHNIPVNILKERYRPLYR
;
A
#
# COMPACT_ATOMS: atom_id res chain seq x y z
N MET A 1 -84.30 51.31 -4.39
CA MET A 1 -83.89 50.80 -5.72
C MET A 1 -82.47 51.23 -6.09
N GLU A 2 -82.03 52.47 -5.86
CA GLU A 2 -80.67 52.93 -6.25
C GLU A 2 -79.50 52.35 -5.42
N VAL A 3 -79.73 52.02 -4.14
CA VAL A 3 -78.69 51.46 -3.26
C VAL A 3 -78.40 49.99 -3.60
N GLU A 4 -79.43 49.21 -3.93
CA GLU A 4 -79.28 47.81 -4.35
C GLU A 4 -78.61 47.69 -5.72
N THR A 5 -78.95 48.57 -6.66
CA THR A 5 -78.30 48.59 -7.98
C THR A 5 -76.83 49.00 -7.88
N GLN A 6 -76.47 49.95 -7.01
CA GLN A 6 -75.07 50.30 -6.76
C GLN A 6 -74.29 49.16 -6.08
N ALA A 7 -74.89 48.45 -5.13
CA ALA A 7 -74.27 47.29 -4.49
C ALA A 7 -74.05 46.14 -5.48
N ILE A 8 -75.00 45.93 -6.40
CA ILE A 8 -74.89 44.91 -7.46
C ILE A 8 -73.82 45.32 -8.49
N VAL A 9 -73.75 46.60 -8.89
CA VAL A 9 -72.71 47.09 -9.81
C VAL A 9 -71.33 47.00 -9.19
N ALA A 10 -71.16 47.36 -7.92
CA ALA A 10 -69.89 47.21 -7.21
C ALA A 10 -69.49 45.74 -7.04
N ALA A 11 -70.45 44.83 -6.83
CA ALA A 11 -70.19 43.40 -6.80
C ALA A 11 -69.76 42.86 -8.19
N ILE A 12 -70.39 43.34 -9.27
CA ILE A 12 -70.05 42.99 -10.66
C ILE A 12 -68.65 43.52 -11.06
N GLU A 13 -68.31 44.75 -10.67
CA GLU A 13 -66.95 45.30 -10.87
C GLU A 13 -65.90 44.55 -10.04
N SER A 14 -66.25 44.11 -8.82
CA SER A 14 -65.35 43.27 -8.00
C SER A 14 -65.15 41.85 -8.56
N LEU A 15 -66.06 41.39 -9.42
CA LEU A 15 -66.03 40.11 -10.14
C LEU A 15 -65.24 40.18 -11.44
N GLN A 16 -64.80 41.36 -11.90
CA GLN A 16 -63.92 41.46 -13.06
C GLN A 16 -62.57 40.80 -12.72
N SER A 17 -62.38 39.59 -13.24
CA SER A 17 -61.14 38.83 -13.10
C SER A 17 -59.96 39.69 -13.51
N ASN A 18 -58.96 39.79 -12.64
CA ASN A 18 -57.73 40.49 -12.99
C ASN A 18 -56.77 39.45 -13.57
N PRO A 19 -56.57 39.40 -14.90
CA PRO A 19 -55.80 38.34 -15.54
C PRO A 19 -54.37 38.25 -15.02
N ILE A 20 -53.82 39.36 -14.52
CA ILE A 20 -52.48 39.40 -13.91
C ILE A 20 -52.49 38.66 -12.56
N LYS A 21 -53.51 38.90 -11.73
CA LYS A 21 -53.64 38.32 -10.39
C LYS A 21 -54.05 36.84 -10.44
N ASP A 22 -54.94 36.49 -11.36
CA ASP A 22 -55.59 35.18 -11.38
C ASP A 22 -54.83 34.16 -12.24
N TYR A 23 -53.98 34.61 -13.18
CA TYR A 23 -53.22 33.71 -14.07
C TYR A 23 -51.71 33.96 -14.08
N ILE A 24 -51.26 35.22 -14.24
CA ILE A 24 -49.82 35.51 -14.38
C ILE A 24 -49.08 35.32 -13.05
N LEU A 25 -49.62 35.80 -11.94
CA LEU A 25 -49.02 35.68 -10.61
C LEU A 25 -48.87 34.22 -10.15
N PRO A 26 -49.91 33.36 -10.24
CA PRO A 26 -49.79 31.94 -9.90
C PRO A 26 -48.82 31.20 -10.82
N MET A 27 -48.89 31.41 -12.14
CA MET A 27 -47.98 30.79 -13.11
C MET A 27 -46.53 31.25 -12.90
N GLY A 28 -46.31 32.54 -12.64
CA GLY A 28 -45.00 33.11 -12.32
C GLY A 28 -44.44 32.56 -11.01
N GLY A 29 -45.28 32.39 -9.99
CA GLY A 29 -44.89 31.77 -8.71
C GLY A 29 -44.42 30.32 -8.89
N VAL A 30 -45.15 29.52 -9.67
CA VAL A 30 -44.75 28.14 -10.00
C VAL A 30 -43.46 28.11 -10.81
N PHE A 31 -43.30 29.02 -11.77
CA PHE A 31 -42.09 29.12 -12.59
C PHE A 31 -40.86 29.49 -11.75
N VAL A 32 -40.96 30.51 -10.89
CA VAL A 32 -39.87 30.91 -9.98
C VAL A 32 -39.54 29.79 -8.99
N SER A 33 -40.56 29.13 -8.42
CA SER A 33 -40.36 27.98 -7.53
C SER A 33 -39.68 26.81 -8.24
N GLY A 34 -40.09 26.50 -9.47
CA GLY A 34 -39.48 25.46 -10.31
C GLY A 34 -38.02 25.76 -10.64
N LEU A 35 -37.69 27.02 -10.99
CA LEU A 35 -36.31 27.45 -11.25
C LEU A 35 -35.44 27.39 -9.99
N LEU A 36 -35.98 27.82 -8.84
CA LEU A 36 -35.27 27.72 -7.55
C LEU A 36 -35.04 26.26 -7.16
N GLY A 37 -36.05 25.41 -7.30
CA GLY A 37 -35.94 23.97 -7.05
C GLY A 37 -34.87 23.32 -7.94
N MET A 38 -34.86 23.67 -9.24
CA MET A 38 -33.83 23.23 -10.17
C MET A 38 -32.43 23.70 -9.78
N GLY A 39 -32.28 24.98 -9.40
CA GLY A 39 -31.00 25.54 -8.96
C GLY A 39 -30.46 24.87 -7.68
N VAL A 40 -31.33 24.65 -6.69
CA VAL A 40 -30.99 23.95 -5.45
C VAL A 40 -30.62 22.49 -5.73
N ALA A 41 -31.37 21.79 -6.58
CA ALA A 41 -31.09 20.41 -6.95
C ALA A 41 -29.73 20.31 -7.66
N TYR A 42 -29.47 21.16 -8.66
CA TYR A 42 -28.20 21.19 -9.37
C TYR A 42 -27.02 21.45 -8.43
N TYR A 43 -27.12 22.45 -7.57
CA TYR A 43 -26.09 22.77 -6.58
C TYR A 43 -25.85 21.62 -5.61
N THR A 44 -26.92 20.99 -5.12
CA THR A 44 -26.85 19.88 -4.17
C THR A 44 -26.21 18.65 -4.79
N VAL A 45 -26.64 18.25 -5.99
CA VAL A 45 -26.09 17.09 -6.72
C VAL A 45 -24.61 17.28 -7.00
N ASN A 46 -24.22 18.42 -7.56
CA ASN A 46 -22.81 18.70 -7.86
C ASN A 46 -21.94 18.70 -6.59
N ARG A 47 -22.47 19.21 -5.47
CA ARG A 47 -21.76 19.19 -4.18
C ARG A 47 -21.65 17.78 -3.61
N GLN A 48 -22.70 16.96 -3.73
CA GLN A 48 -22.69 15.56 -3.31
C GLN A 48 -21.71 14.73 -4.14
N GLU A 49 -21.71 14.86 -5.46
CA GLU A 49 -20.79 14.15 -6.36
C GLU A 49 -19.33 14.48 -6.06
N LYS A 50 -19.00 15.78 -5.93
CA LYS A 50 -17.66 16.21 -5.54
C LYS A 50 -17.23 15.62 -4.20
N THR A 51 -18.13 15.65 -3.22
CA THR A 51 -17.85 15.08 -1.88
C THR A 51 -17.63 13.58 -1.95
N LYS A 52 -18.42 12.86 -2.76
CA LYS A 52 -18.31 11.42 -2.96
C LYS A 52 -16.99 11.05 -3.64
N LEU A 53 -16.57 11.81 -4.65
CA LEU A 53 -15.28 11.63 -5.32
C LEU A 53 -14.11 11.85 -4.35
N GLU A 54 -14.14 12.91 -3.55
CA GLU A 54 -13.11 13.18 -2.54
C GLU A 54 -13.07 12.09 -1.46
N LEU A 55 -14.23 11.60 -1.00
CA LEU A 55 -14.30 10.48 -0.06
C LEU A 55 -13.65 9.23 -0.66
N HIS A 56 -13.91 8.94 -1.92
CA HIS A 56 -13.33 7.79 -2.62
C HIS A 56 -11.80 7.89 -2.75
N LYS A 57 -11.26 9.10 -2.94
CA LYS A 57 -9.80 9.33 -2.88
C LYS A 57 -9.24 8.98 -1.50
N VAL A 58 -9.88 9.46 -0.42
CA VAL A 58 -9.46 9.15 0.96
C VAL A 58 -9.47 7.65 1.22
N GLU A 59 -10.54 6.96 0.81
CA GLU A 59 -10.68 5.52 0.93
C GLU A 59 -9.57 4.78 0.19
N THR A 60 -9.29 5.16 -1.06
CA THR A 60 -8.21 4.56 -1.86
C THR A 60 -6.83 4.75 -1.23
N ILE A 61 -6.56 5.95 -0.69
CA ILE A 61 -5.30 6.23 0.02
C ILE A 61 -5.17 5.34 1.25
N ASN A 62 -6.24 5.24 2.04
CA ASN A 62 -6.25 4.44 3.26
C ASN A 62 -6.11 2.95 2.95
N GLU A 63 -6.82 2.44 1.94
CA GLU A 63 -6.70 1.05 1.45
C GLU A 63 -5.24 0.75 1.05
N THR A 64 -4.61 1.65 0.29
CA THR A 64 -3.21 1.51 -0.14
C THR A 64 -2.24 1.52 1.04
N LEU A 65 -2.44 2.42 2.01
CA LEU A 65 -1.62 2.49 3.23
C LEU A 65 -1.81 1.25 4.11
N LEU A 66 -3.02 0.72 4.22
CA LEU A 66 -3.31 -0.50 4.96
C LEU A 66 -2.63 -1.72 4.32
N HIS A 67 -2.67 -1.84 2.99
CA HIS A 67 -1.92 -2.88 2.27
C HIS A 67 -0.42 -2.77 2.52
N ALA A 68 0.15 -1.57 2.45
CA ALA A 68 1.57 -1.38 2.75
C ALA A 68 1.91 -1.71 4.23
N GLN A 69 1.01 -1.40 5.17
CA GLN A 69 1.20 -1.74 6.58
C GLN A 69 1.15 -3.25 6.79
N GLU A 70 0.27 -3.94 6.08
CA GLU A 70 0.19 -5.40 6.07
C GLU A 70 1.46 -6.03 5.49
N VAL A 71 1.96 -5.55 4.35
CA VAL A 71 3.27 -5.95 3.79
C VAL A 71 4.36 -5.81 4.86
N ARG A 72 4.46 -4.63 5.49
CA ARG A 72 5.48 -4.35 6.50
C ARG A 72 5.38 -5.32 7.68
N ALA A 73 4.17 -5.56 8.20
CA ALA A 73 3.96 -6.47 9.33
C ALA A 73 4.39 -7.90 8.99
N ARG A 74 4.07 -8.39 7.79
CA ARG A 74 4.43 -9.73 7.33
C ARG A 74 5.93 -9.89 7.10
N LEU A 75 6.60 -8.87 6.56
CA LEU A 75 8.05 -8.90 6.41
C LEU A 75 8.76 -8.89 7.77
N ILE A 76 8.24 -8.13 8.74
CA ILE A 76 8.73 -8.18 10.12
C ILE A 76 8.54 -9.58 10.71
N SER A 77 7.39 -10.22 10.52
CA SER A 77 7.15 -11.57 11.05
C SER A 77 8.07 -12.61 10.40
N ILE A 78 8.38 -12.48 9.12
CA ILE A 78 9.40 -13.30 8.44
C ILE A 78 10.77 -13.06 9.08
N LYS A 79 11.20 -11.80 9.17
CA LYS A 79 12.53 -11.41 9.66
C LYS A 79 12.81 -11.80 11.11
N GLN A 80 11.78 -11.78 11.95
CA GLN A 80 11.86 -12.22 13.35
C GLN A 80 12.39 -13.65 13.52
N ASN A 81 12.23 -14.53 12.53
CA ASN A 81 12.68 -15.92 12.61
C ASN A 81 14.21 -16.07 12.56
N TYR A 82 14.95 -15.06 12.06
CA TYR A 82 16.38 -15.20 11.82
C TYR A 82 17.25 -14.02 12.27
N VAL A 83 16.67 -12.83 12.51
CA VAL A 83 17.45 -11.58 12.70
C VAL A 83 18.52 -11.63 13.79
N ARG A 84 18.36 -12.48 14.83
CA ARG A 84 19.31 -12.60 15.94
C ARG A 84 20.36 -13.71 15.77
N ASN A 85 20.14 -14.63 14.83
CA ASN A 85 20.90 -15.88 14.73
C ASN A 85 21.60 -16.01 13.38
N ILE A 86 21.80 -14.90 12.67
CA ILE A 86 22.38 -14.89 11.34
C ILE A 86 23.78 -14.29 11.36
N ASP A 87 24.71 -14.96 10.70
CA ASP A 87 26.13 -14.59 10.62
C ASP A 87 26.56 -14.32 9.17
N SER A 88 27.83 -13.97 8.97
CA SER A 88 28.42 -13.66 7.66
C SER A 88 28.66 -14.87 6.76
N ASP A 89 28.71 -16.08 7.32
CA ASP A 89 29.11 -17.29 6.59
C ASP A 89 27.95 -17.84 5.73
N PRO A 90 28.17 -18.11 4.43
CA PRO A 90 27.11 -18.55 3.51
C PRO A 90 26.45 -19.87 3.91
N VAL A 91 27.19 -20.83 4.46
CA VAL A 91 26.67 -22.16 4.81
C VAL A 91 25.92 -22.09 6.13
N SER A 92 26.51 -21.44 7.14
CA SER A 92 25.90 -21.24 8.45
C SER A 92 24.58 -20.50 8.36
N ARG A 93 24.53 -19.33 7.68
CA ARG A 93 23.28 -18.56 7.50
C ARG A 93 22.20 -19.34 6.76
N THR A 94 22.59 -20.21 5.83
CA THR A 94 21.65 -21.06 5.08
C THR A 94 20.93 -22.05 5.97
N LEU A 95 21.64 -22.65 6.92
CA LEU A 95 21.09 -23.64 7.85
C LEU A 95 20.46 -23.02 9.10
N ALA A 96 20.89 -21.82 9.49
CA ALA A 96 20.39 -21.11 10.65
C ALA A 96 18.91 -20.69 10.51
N ILE A 97 18.43 -20.50 9.28
CA ILE A 97 17.05 -20.08 9.02
C ILE A 97 16.14 -21.30 8.93
N PRO A 98 15.21 -21.50 9.88
CA PRO A 98 14.24 -22.59 9.79
C PRO A 98 13.27 -22.37 8.61
N PRO A 99 12.51 -23.38 8.18
CA PRO A 99 11.39 -23.15 7.28
C PRO A 99 10.40 -22.18 7.94
N ILE A 100 10.02 -21.11 7.23
CA ILE A 100 9.13 -20.07 7.75
C ILE A 100 7.73 -20.32 7.22
N LEU A 101 6.71 -20.33 8.09
CA LEU A 101 5.32 -20.41 7.63
C LEU A 101 4.91 -19.08 7.00
N LEU A 102 4.63 -19.11 5.69
CA LEU A 102 4.20 -17.93 4.93
C LEU A 102 2.68 -17.92 4.84
N SER A 103 2.08 -16.73 4.97
CA SER A 103 0.71 -16.50 4.52
C SER A 103 0.72 -16.36 2.99
N GLU A 104 -0.03 -17.19 2.28
CA GLU A 104 -0.06 -17.23 0.80
C GLU A 104 -0.78 -16.03 0.17
N GLN A 105 -1.29 -15.09 0.96
CA GLN A 105 -2.08 -14.00 0.43
C GLN A 105 -1.18 -12.97 -0.27
N ARG A 106 -1.22 -12.98 -1.60
CA ARG A 106 -0.67 -11.89 -2.41
C ARG A 106 -1.43 -10.61 -2.17
N ILE A 107 -0.72 -9.49 -2.25
CA ILE A 107 -1.32 -8.17 -2.14
C ILE A 107 -1.44 -7.61 -3.56
N GLU A 108 -2.69 -7.39 -3.97
CA GLU A 108 -3.04 -6.75 -5.23
C GLU A 108 -3.60 -5.37 -4.94
N VAL A 109 -2.97 -4.34 -5.53
CA VAL A 109 -3.39 -2.96 -5.36
C VAL A 109 -4.09 -2.51 -6.64
N HIS A 110 -5.27 -1.92 -6.51
CA HIS A 110 -6.02 -1.34 -7.62
C HIS A 110 -5.40 -0.02 -8.09
N LEU A 111 -4.28 -0.11 -8.81
CA LEU A 111 -3.48 1.03 -9.27
C LEU A 111 -4.27 2.08 -10.06
N SER A 112 -5.29 1.67 -10.82
CA SER A 112 -6.15 2.60 -11.57
C SER A 112 -6.88 3.59 -10.66
N ARG A 113 -7.19 3.21 -9.42
CA ARG A 113 -7.81 4.11 -8.44
C ARG A 113 -6.85 5.21 -7.97
N LEU A 114 -5.53 5.02 -8.11
CA LEU A 114 -4.52 6.00 -7.77
C LEU A 114 -4.24 7.03 -8.87
N ALA A 115 -5.00 7.03 -9.98
CA ALA A 115 -4.82 7.97 -11.08
C ALA A 115 -4.85 9.45 -10.65
N PHE A 116 -5.58 9.79 -9.58
CA PHE A 116 -5.61 11.16 -9.05
C PHE A 116 -4.29 11.61 -8.40
N MET A 117 -3.34 10.70 -8.16
CA MET A 117 -2.01 11.01 -7.62
C MET A 117 -1.02 11.48 -8.69
N VAL A 118 -1.34 11.25 -9.97
CA VAL A 118 -0.47 11.59 -11.10
C VAL A 118 -0.26 13.10 -11.13
N PRO A 119 0.99 13.58 -11.16
CA PRO A 119 1.28 15.01 -11.15
C PRO A 119 0.83 15.68 -12.45
N ASP A 120 0.39 16.93 -12.37
CA ASP A 120 0.19 17.77 -13.54
C ASP A 120 1.52 18.10 -14.21
N SER A 121 1.52 18.23 -15.53
CA SER A 121 2.71 18.53 -16.35
C SER A 121 3.43 19.85 -15.99
N SER A 122 2.79 20.70 -15.20
CA SER A 122 3.32 21.97 -14.69
C SER A 122 4.12 21.85 -13.39
N GLN A 123 4.12 20.69 -12.72
CA GLN A 123 4.80 20.51 -11.44
C GLN A 123 6.29 20.13 -11.63
N GLY A 124 7.19 20.98 -11.15
CA GLY A 124 8.64 20.79 -11.36
C GLY A 124 9.27 19.64 -10.58
N LYS A 125 8.86 19.39 -9.33
CA LYS A 125 9.47 18.35 -8.47
C LYS A 125 8.44 17.29 -8.10
N VAL A 126 8.43 16.20 -8.86
CA VAL A 126 7.54 15.05 -8.64
C VAL A 126 8.15 14.11 -7.61
N SER A 127 7.37 13.73 -6.61
CA SER A 127 7.79 12.71 -5.65
C SER A 127 7.69 11.32 -6.28
N LYS A 128 8.66 10.42 -5.99
CA LYS A 128 8.61 9.02 -6.46
C LYS A 128 7.32 8.30 -6.03
N TRP A 129 6.71 8.73 -4.93
CA TRP A 129 5.45 8.20 -4.41
C TRP A 129 4.21 8.55 -5.25
N GLN A 130 4.33 9.49 -6.19
CA GLN A 130 3.28 9.83 -7.15
C GLN A 130 3.36 8.99 -8.43
N SER A 131 4.46 8.27 -8.63
CA SER A 131 4.60 7.34 -9.75
C SER A 131 3.86 6.05 -9.44
N ILE A 132 2.77 5.80 -10.18
CA ILE A 132 1.98 4.57 -10.06
C ILE A 132 2.84 3.34 -10.33
N ASP A 133 3.77 3.42 -11.30
CA ASP A 133 4.70 2.34 -11.63
C ASP A 133 5.62 2.01 -10.45
N TYR A 134 6.10 3.04 -9.75
CA TYR A 134 6.92 2.87 -8.57
C TYR A 134 6.14 2.20 -7.43
N VAL A 135 4.91 2.65 -7.17
CA VAL A 135 4.02 2.02 -6.18
C VAL A 135 3.76 0.56 -6.54
N SER A 136 3.44 0.28 -7.81
CA SER A 136 3.27 -1.09 -8.32
C SER A 136 4.49 -1.96 -8.04
N THR A 137 5.68 -1.43 -8.32
CA THR A 137 6.95 -2.17 -8.15
C THR A 137 7.16 -2.64 -6.72
N ILE A 138 6.78 -1.84 -5.72
CA ILE A 138 6.90 -2.22 -4.29
C ILE A 138 6.09 -3.48 -3.98
N PHE A 139 4.80 -3.49 -4.38
CA PHE A 139 3.90 -4.62 -4.13
C PHE A 139 4.25 -5.85 -4.99
N SER A 140 4.66 -5.64 -6.24
CA SER A 140 5.16 -6.71 -7.11
C SER A 140 6.42 -7.36 -6.54
N ASN A 141 7.36 -6.57 -6.02
CA ASN A 141 8.58 -7.07 -5.39
C ASN A 141 8.25 -7.85 -4.11
N TYR A 142 7.30 -7.41 -3.29
CA TYR A 142 6.82 -8.19 -2.16
C TYR A 142 6.25 -9.55 -2.60
N ASN A 143 5.37 -9.57 -3.60
CA ASN A 143 4.79 -10.82 -4.10
C ASN A 143 5.85 -11.77 -4.68
N TYR A 144 6.85 -11.25 -5.40
CA TYR A 144 7.97 -12.04 -5.88
C TYR A 144 8.84 -12.59 -4.73
N LEU A 145 9.08 -11.79 -3.69
CA LEU A 145 9.80 -12.23 -2.50
C LEU A 145 9.09 -13.39 -1.78
N LEU A 146 7.76 -13.39 -1.71
CA LEU A 146 7.00 -14.53 -1.17
C LEU A 146 7.26 -15.83 -1.95
N GLU A 147 7.31 -15.75 -3.28
CA GLU A 147 7.63 -16.91 -4.13
C GLU A 147 9.05 -17.42 -3.90
N LEU A 148 10.02 -16.51 -3.69
CA LEU A 148 11.40 -16.91 -3.36
C LEU A 148 11.46 -17.60 -2.00
N TRP A 149 10.79 -17.07 -0.98
CA TRP A 149 10.71 -17.70 0.34
C TRP A 149 10.02 -19.07 0.26
N LYS A 150 8.95 -19.20 -0.53
CA LYS A 150 8.25 -20.48 -0.75
C LYS A 150 9.18 -21.53 -1.35
N LYS A 151 9.88 -21.20 -2.44
CA LYS A 151 10.87 -22.09 -3.06
C LYS A 151 11.98 -22.48 -2.09
N ARG A 152 12.51 -21.52 -1.33
CA ARG A 152 13.54 -21.78 -0.31
C ARG A 152 13.02 -22.77 0.75
N ASN A 153 11.80 -22.56 1.23
CA ASN A 153 11.14 -23.42 2.21
C ASN A 153 10.93 -24.84 1.69
N GLU A 154 10.43 -25.00 0.47
CA GLU A 154 10.24 -26.31 -0.18
C GLU A 154 11.54 -27.11 -0.19
N ILE A 155 12.66 -26.48 -0.56
CA ILE A 155 13.97 -27.12 -0.57
C ILE A 155 14.38 -27.52 0.86
N ILE A 156 14.38 -26.60 1.83
CA ILE A 156 14.87 -26.93 3.17
C ILE A 156 14.00 -27.99 3.87
N ILE A 157 12.68 -27.98 3.66
CA ILE A 157 11.76 -28.98 4.19
C ILE A 157 12.09 -30.36 3.58
N GLY A 158 12.32 -30.42 2.27
CA GLY A 158 12.74 -31.66 1.60
C GLY A 158 14.10 -32.19 2.09
N LEU A 159 14.96 -31.33 2.65
CA LEU A 159 16.26 -31.71 3.20
C LEU A 159 16.22 -32.10 4.68
N GLN A 160 15.18 -31.73 5.44
CA GLN A 160 15.09 -32.02 6.88
C GLN A 160 15.33 -33.50 7.24
N PRO A 161 14.77 -34.49 6.53
CA PRO A 161 15.02 -35.90 6.84
C PRO A 161 16.50 -36.29 6.67
N LYS A 162 17.18 -35.70 5.68
CA LYS A 162 18.61 -35.96 5.39
C LYS A 162 19.51 -35.27 6.41
N LEU A 163 19.14 -34.07 6.84
CA LEU A 163 19.87 -33.30 7.85
C LEU A 163 19.66 -33.84 9.28
N GLY A 164 18.54 -34.51 9.54
CA GLY A 164 18.20 -35.09 10.85
C GLY A 164 19.29 -35.98 11.45
N HIS A 165 19.96 -36.78 10.61
CA HIS A 165 21.08 -37.62 11.03
C HIS A 165 22.35 -36.81 11.34
N LEU A 166 22.59 -35.72 10.60
CA LEU A 166 23.78 -34.88 10.76
C LEU A 166 23.78 -34.07 12.05
N PHE A 167 22.62 -33.68 12.57
CA PHE A 167 22.52 -32.99 13.86
C PHE A 167 23.03 -33.84 15.05
N ARG A 168 23.13 -35.18 14.89
CA ARG A 168 23.70 -36.08 15.91
C ARG A 168 25.21 -36.29 15.77
N VAL A 169 25.74 -36.20 14.55
CA VAL A 169 27.15 -36.50 14.22
C VAL A 169 28.01 -35.23 14.21
N GLY A 170 27.37 -34.06 14.10
CA GLY A 170 28.02 -32.77 13.96
C GLY A 170 27.98 -32.28 12.51
N LEU A 171 27.70 -30.98 12.34
CA LEU A 171 27.67 -30.32 11.03
C LEU A 171 29.09 -29.93 10.63
N ASN A 172 29.64 -30.62 9.64
CA ASN A 172 30.81 -30.17 8.90
C ASN A 172 30.48 -30.08 7.40
N PHE A 173 31.29 -29.33 6.64
CA PHE A 173 31.03 -29.10 5.22
C PHE A 173 31.03 -30.40 4.41
N GLU A 174 31.96 -31.32 4.68
CA GLU A 174 32.06 -32.59 3.96
C GLU A 174 30.82 -33.47 4.14
N ASN A 175 30.36 -33.65 5.38
CA ASN A 175 29.16 -34.44 5.69
C ASN A 175 27.90 -33.81 5.10
N LEU A 176 27.81 -32.47 5.08
CA LEU A 176 26.73 -31.74 4.41
C LEU A 176 26.73 -32.04 2.91
N VAL A 177 27.88 -31.89 2.26
CA VAL A 177 28.04 -32.16 0.82
C VAL A 177 27.68 -33.61 0.49
N THR A 178 28.11 -34.58 1.30
CA THR A 178 27.75 -36.00 1.12
C THR A 178 26.25 -36.24 1.28
N ALA A 179 25.57 -35.55 2.21
CA ALA A 179 24.16 -35.79 2.50
C ALA A 179 23.18 -35.12 1.51
N ILE A 180 23.46 -33.87 1.11
CA ILE A 180 22.52 -33.05 0.31
C ILE A 180 23.03 -32.73 -1.10
N GLY A 181 24.32 -32.94 -1.35
CA GLY A 181 24.99 -32.61 -2.62
C GLY A 181 25.37 -31.14 -2.73
N VAL A 182 26.50 -30.87 -3.39
CA VAL A 182 27.02 -29.51 -3.62
C VAL A 182 25.99 -28.63 -4.35
N ALA A 183 25.36 -29.16 -5.41
CA ALA A 183 24.42 -28.39 -6.22
C ALA A 183 23.23 -27.86 -5.41
N THR A 184 22.66 -28.70 -4.54
CA THR A 184 21.53 -28.31 -3.68
C THR A 184 21.95 -27.30 -2.62
N LEU A 185 23.14 -27.47 -2.03
CA LEU A 185 23.68 -26.52 -1.06
C LEU A 185 23.90 -25.13 -1.69
N VAL A 186 24.50 -25.09 -2.88
CA VAL A 186 24.74 -23.87 -3.66
C VAL A 186 23.42 -23.18 -4.02
N GLN A 187 22.42 -23.95 -4.46
CA GLN A 187 21.09 -23.43 -4.79
C GLN A 187 20.40 -22.83 -3.55
N LEU A 188 20.46 -23.54 -2.43
CA LEU A 188 19.83 -23.10 -1.19
C LEU A 188 20.54 -21.86 -0.61
N ALA A 189 21.87 -21.78 -0.73
CA ALA A 189 22.64 -20.60 -0.34
C ALA A 189 22.33 -19.38 -1.21
N ASP A 190 22.24 -19.54 -2.55
CA ASP A 190 21.87 -18.46 -3.47
C ASP A 190 20.46 -17.93 -3.17
N LEU A 191 19.49 -18.84 -2.98
CA LEU A 191 18.13 -18.45 -2.62
C LEU A 191 18.07 -17.79 -1.24
N THR A 192 18.82 -18.30 -0.26
CA THR A 192 18.85 -17.73 1.09
C THR A 192 19.38 -16.31 1.06
N GLU A 193 20.49 -16.05 0.36
CA GLU A 193 21.03 -14.69 0.27
C GLU A 193 20.04 -13.73 -0.41
N ARG A 194 19.44 -14.15 -1.53
CA ARG A 194 18.45 -13.33 -2.23
C ARG A 194 17.27 -12.97 -1.35
N VAL A 195 16.70 -13.95 -0.63
CA VAL A 195 15.53 -13.65 0.22
C VAL A 195 15.89 -12.74 1.38
N LEU A 196 17.10 -12.84 1.94
CA LEU A 196 17.55 -11.97 3.02
C LEU A 196 17.68 -10.51 2.56
N VAL A 197 18.50 -10.28 1.53
CA VAL A 197 18.74 -8.94 0.98
C VAL A 197 17.42 -8.31 0.53
N MET A 198 16.59 -9.07 -0.18
CA MET A 198 15.31 -8.59 -0.69
C MET A 198 14.27 -8.35 0.42
N THR A 199 14.27 -9.15 1.49
CA THR A 199 13.40 -8.90 2.66
C THR A 199 13.74 -7.57 3.30
N ASP A 200 15.03 -7.28 3.51
CA ASP A 200 15.47 -6.02 4.08
C ASP A 200 15.13 -4.83 3.19
N ASP A 201 15.45 -4.93 1.90
CA ASP A 201 15.21 -3.84 0.95
C ASP A 201 13.72 -3.52 0.82
N VAL A 202 12.87 -4.52 0.65
CA VAL A 202 11.41 -4.31 0.56
C VAL A 202 10.85 -3.80 1.88
N LEU A 203 11.33 -4.30 3.02
CA LEU A 203 10.88 -3.83 4.33
C LEU A 203 11.23 -2.37 4.59
N ILE A 204 12.45 -1.95 4.24
CA ILE A 204 12.90 -0.56 4.32
C ILE A 204 12.05 0.31 3.37
N GLU A 205 11.93 -0.09 2.11
CA GLU A 205 11.24 0.71 1.10
C GLU A 205 9.74 0.87 1.41
N VAL A 206 9.06 -0.20 1.87
CA VAL A 206 7.67 -0.12 2.32
C VAL A 206 7.52 0.77 3.55
N SER A 207 8.49 0.74 4.47
CA SER A 207 8.49 1.65 5.63
C SER A 207 8.66 3.11 5.19
N CYS A 208 9.53 3.39 4.23
CA CYS A 208 9.66 4.70 3.60
C CYS A 208 8.38 5.11 2.85
N PHE A 209 7.74 4.17 2.14
CA PHE A 209 6.48 4.39 1.43
C PHE A 209 5.37 4.80 2.40
N LEU A 210 5.19 4.10 3.51
CA LEU A 210 4.15 4.41 4.50
C LEU A 210 4.22 5.86 5.00
N VAL A 211 5.43 6.37 5.24
CA VAL A 211 5.64 7.76 5.68
C VAL A 211 5.55 8.73 4.50
N GLY A 212 6.28 8.45 3.42
CA GLY A 212 6.41 9.31 2.25
C GLY A 212 5.12 9.46 1.46
N PHE A 213 4.46 8.35 1.12
CA PHE A 213 3.17 8.34 0.43
C PHE A 213 2.09 9.01 1.26
N GLY A 214 2.01 8.72 2.57
CA GLY A 214 1.04 9.35 3.46
C GLY A 214 1.16 10.89 3.48
N SER A 215 2.39 11.40 3.42
CA SER A 215 2.64 12.86 3.35
C SER A 215 2.19 13.48 2.02
N VAL A 216 2.47 12.82 0.90
CA VAL A 216 2.13 13.29 -0.45
C VAL A 216 0.64 13.15 -0.73
N ALA A 217 0.02 12.05 -0.31
CA ALA A 217 -1.40 11.79 -0.52
C ALA A 217 -2.29 12.81 0.21
N LYS A 218 -1.83 13.33 1.35
CA LYS A 218 -2.55 14.37 2.10
C LYS A 218 -2.71 15.68 1.32
N SER A 219 -1.82 16.01 0.39
CA SER A 219 -1.96 17.20 -0.44
C SER A 219 -2.92 17.02 -1.62
N GLN A 220 -3.33 15.79 -1.92
CA GLN A 220 -4.18 15.46 -3.07
C GLN A 220 -5.69 15.38 -2.74
N VAL A 221 -6.05 15.66 -1.49
CA VAL A 221 -7.44 15.58 -0.99
C VAL A 221 -7.87 16.90 -0.36
N ASP A 222 -9.14 17.29 -0.53
CA ASP A 222 -9.69 18.48 0.12
C ASP A 222 -9.66 18.38 1.66
N LYS A 223 -9.10 19.42 2.29
CA LYS A 223 -9.06 19.61 3.75
C LYS A 223 -10.44 19.66 4.39
N LYS A 224 -11.46 20.16 3.68
CA LYS A 224 -12.84 20.23 4.19
C LYS A 224 -13.45 18.84 4.34
N VAL A 225 -13.18 17.95 3.40
CA VAL A 225 -13.63 16.56 3.43
C VAL A 225 -12.90 15.79 4.51
N THR A 226 -11.57 15.96 4.60
CA THR A 226 -10.76 15.23 5.61
C THR A 226 -11.01 15.67 7.04
N ARG A 227 -11.47 16.91 7.26
CA ARG A 227 -11.83 17.42 8.60
C ARG A 227 -13.20 16.92 9.07
N ASN A 228 -14.16 16.80 8.16
CA ASN A 228 -15.58 16.63 8.51
C ASN A 228 -16.11 15.21 8.27
N LEU A 229 -15.50 14.42 7.38
CA LEU A 229 -16.10 13.18 6.88
C LEU A 229 -15.21 11.94 7.02
N SER A 230 -13.92 12.03 6.73
CA SER A 230 -13.02 10.86 6.83
C SER A 230 -11.57 11.27 7.02
N LYS A 231 -10.83 10.57 7.90
CA LYS A 231 -9.42 10.87 8.18
C LYS A 231 -8.51 10.00 7.31
N THR A 232 -7.43 10.60 6.81
CA THR A 232 -6.32 9.85 6.21
C THR A 232 -5.48 9.22 7.31
N ILE A 233 -5.12 7.94 7.15
CA ILE A 233 -4.24 7.24 8.07
C ILE A 233 -2.87 7.93 8.08
N GLN A 234 -2.37 8.22 9.29
CA GLN A 234 -1.00 8.69 9.48
C GLN A 234 -0.19 7.56 10.10
N VAL A 235 0.79 7.08 9.35
CA VAL A 235 1.69 6.03 9.82
C VAL A 235 2.90 6.70 10.44
N THR A 236 3.12 6.42 11.72
CA THR A 236 4.36 6.75 12.41
C THR A 236 5.13 5.45 12.64
N LEU A 237 6.39 5.45 12.26
CA LEU A 237 7.26 4.30 12.53
C LEU A 237 7.58 4.28 14.03
N PRO A 238 7.70 3.09 14.64
CA PRO A 238 8.09 2.98 16.04
C PRO A 238 9.45 3.65 16.25
N ASP A 239 9.55 4.54 17.23
CA ASP A 239 10.83 5.11 17.67
C ASP A 239 11.33 4.35 18.90
N SER A 240 12.64 4.12 18.94
CA SER A 240 13.38 3.55 20.06
C SER A 240 13.12 4.26 21.40
N SER A 241 12.86 5.57 21.37
CA SER A 241 12.51 6.35 22.56
C SER A 241 11.14 5.97 23.16
N THR A 242 10.20 5.57 22.30
CA THR A 242 8.79 5.32 22.67
C THR A 242 8.50 3.83 22.82
N TYR A 243 9.15 3.00 22.00
CA TYR A 243 8.98 1.56 21.98
C TYR A 243 10.36 0.87 21.99
N PRO A 244 11.04 0.79 23.14
CA PRO A 244 12.38 0.20 23.24
C PRO A 244 12.42 -1.30 22.89
N LEU A 245 11.28 -1.98 22.97
CA LEU A 245 11.09 -3.38 22.56
C LEU A 245 10.69 -3.54 21.09
N ALA A 246 10.37 -2.45 20.39
CA ALA A 246 10.25 -2.47 18.94
C ALA A 246 11.68 -2.64 18.40
N VAL A 247 12.09 -3.91 18.27
CA VAL A 247 13.39 -4.27 17.72
C VAL A 247 13.58 -3.50 16.42
N ASP A 248 14.78 -2.96 16.22
CA ASP A 248 15.21 -2.42 14.93
C ASP A 248 15.18 -3.55 13.90
N MET A 249 14.01 -3.73 13.30
CA MET A 249 13.77 -4.67 12.22
C MET A 249 14.11 -4.03 10.88
N LEU A 250 14.51 -2.76 10.87
CA LEU A 250 14.92 -2.02 9.68
C LEU A 250 16.44 -2.12 9.44
N SER A 251 17.22 -2.49 10.46
CA SER A 251 18.65 -2.78 10.29
C SER A 251 18.87 -3.92 9.30
N ARG A 252 19.77 -3.74 8.33
CA ARG A 252 20.14 -4.80 7.39
C ARG A 252 20.81 -5.97 8.09
N VAL A 253 20.65 -7.18 7.56
CA VAL A 253 21.41 -8.36 7.99
C VAL A 253 22.91 -8.17 7.76
N PRO A 254 23.78 -8.88 8.51
CA PRO A 254 25.22 -8.82 8.30
C PRO A 254 25.61 -9.14 6.86
N GLU A 255 26.55 -8.36 6.32
CA GLU A 255 27.06 -8.55 4.97
C GLU A 255 27.58 -9.99 4.78
N LEU A 256 27.28 -10.56 3.62
CA LEU A 256 27.77 -11.88 3.23
C LEU A 256 29.29 -11.86 3.14
N ASN A 257 29.95 -12.90 3.66
CA ASN A 257 31.34 -13.15 3.35
C ASN A 257 31.45 -13.57 1.87
N PHE A 258 31.71 -12.59 1.01
CA PHE A 258 31.77 -12.80 -0.43
C PHE A 258 32.92 -13.71 -0.87
N ASP A 259 34.00 -13.81 -0.11
CA ASP A 259 35.11 -14.72 -0.44
C ASP A 259 34.70 -16.17 -0.21
N ALA A 260 34.08 -16.46 0.94
CA ALA A 260 33.52 -17.78 1.23
C ALA A 260 32.39 -18.16 0.25
N ALA A 261 31.52 -17.20 -0.08
CA ALA A 261 30.46 -17.40 -1.07
C ALA A 261 31.03 -17.65 -2.48
N SER A 262 32.10 -16.94 -2.86
CA SER A 262 32.79 -17.14 -4.14
C SER A 262 33.31 -18.56 -4.27
N GLN A 263 33.91 -19.10 -3.22
CA GLN A 263 34.37 -20.49 -3.15
C GLN A 263 33.20 -21.49 -3.25
N LEU A 264 32.11 -21.25 -2.52
CA LEU A 264 30.94 -22.12 -2.53
C LEU A 264 30.26 -22.16 -3.90
N HIS A 265 30.02 -21.00 -4.50
CA HIS A 265 29.33 -20.89 -5.79
C HIS A 265 30.24 -21.19 -6.99
N ASN A 266 31.56 -21.19 -6.80
CA ASN A 266 32.56 -21.19 -7.86
C ASN A 266 32.34 -20.03 -8.86
N ILE A 267 32.08 -18.84 -8.33
CA ILE A 267 31.79 -17.61 -9.09
C ILE A 267 32.66 -16.47 -8.55
N PRO A 268 33.26 -15.62 -9.40
CA PRO A 268 34.00 -14.44 -8.97
C PRO A 268 33.22 -13.49 -8.04
N VAL A 269 33.92 -12.93 -7.05
CA VAL A 269 33.36 -12.01 -6.03
C VAL A 269 32.61 -10.82 -6.65
N ASN A 270 33.13 -10.22 -7.71
CA ASN A 270 32.49 -9.07 -8.38
C ASN A 270 31.11 -9.42 -8.94
N ILE A 271 30.95 -10.61 -9.51
CA ILE A 271 29.67 -11.08 -10.05
C ILE A 271 28.68 -11.35 -8.90
N LEU A 272 29.14 -11.88 -7.76
CA LEU A 272 28.29 -12.10 -6.60
C LEU A 272 27.82 -10.77 -5.97
N LYS A 273 28.70 -9.77 -5.89
CA LYS A 273 28.33 -8.43 -5.41
C LYS A 273 27.26 -7.76 -6.27
N GLU A 274 27.37 -7.89 -7.60
CA GLU A 274 26.32 -7.41 -8.50
C GLU A 274 25.04 -8.23 -8.40
N ARG A 275 25.14 -9.55 -8.21
CA ARG A 275 23.98 -10.43 -8.07
C ARG A 275 23.15 -10.12 -6.83
N TYR A 276 23.81 -9.87 -5.69
CA TYR A 276 23.16 -9.59 -4.41
C TYR A 276 23.10 -8.10 -4.08
N ARG A 277 23.17 -7.25 -5.12
CA ARG A 277 23.06 -5.80 -4.93
C ARG A 277 21.67 -5.42 -4.41
N PRO A 278 21.57 -4.34 -3.61
CA PRO A 278 20.27 -3.84 -3.17
C PRO A 278 19.34 -3.45 -4.32
N LEU A 279 18.05 -3.71 -4.16
CA LEU A 279 17.00 -3.39 -5.14
C LEU A 279 16.69 -1.90 -5.21
N TYR A 280 16.65 -1.24 -4.06
CA TYR A 280 16.35 0.19 -3.93
C TYR A 280 17.61 0.94 -3.50
N ARG A 281 17.81 2.13 -4.08
CA ARG A 281 18.93 3.04 -3.82
C ARG A 281 18.40 4.39 -3.36
#